data_AF-A0A1B3MU21-F1
#
_entry.id   AF-A0A1B3MU21-F1
#
_cell.length_a   1.000
_cell.length_b   1.000
_cell.length_c   1.000
_cell.angle_alpha   90.00
_cell.angle_beta   90.00
_cell.angle_gamma   90.00
#
_symmetry.space_group_name_H-M   'P 1'
#
loop_
_entity.id
_entity.type
_entity.pdbx_description
1 polymer ?
#
loop_
_entity_poly.entity_id
_entity_poly.type
_entity_poly.pdbx_seq_one_letter_code
_entity_poly.pdbx_strand_id
1 'polypeptide(L)'
;MDHGKLKDVCQEVVKSTPSPKYRAHIPAGGFSADLTDFADAFPTLQEQRHSADYDPLPRYRKSDARAVIATARVAIQKFTAVAPDERKAFLFLILFPPKR
;
A
#
# COMPACT_ATOMS: atom_id res chain seq x y z
N MET A 1 14.65 3.51 1.20
CA MET A 1 13.29 3.38 1.77
C MET A 1 13.17 1.99 2.37
N ASP A 2 12.57 1.87 3.55
CA ASP A 2 12.30 0.58 4.18
C ASP A 2 10.89 0.12 3.78
N HIS A 3 10.81 -0.99 3.04
CA HIS A 3 9.54 -1.51 2.54
C HIS A 3 8.64 -2.09 3.65
N GLY A 4 9.18 -2.43 4.82
CA GLY A 4 8.38 -2.82 5.98
C GLY A 4 7.52 -1.65 6.48
N LYS A 5 8.09 -0.45 6.54
CA LYS A 5 7.38 0.76 6.95
C LYS A 5 6.24 1.13 6.01
N LEU A 6 6.45 0.95 4.71
CA LEU A 6 5.39 1.18 3.71
C LEU A 6 4.22 0.21 3.92
N LYS A 7 4.51 -1.08 4.17
CA LYS A 7 3.47 -2.08 4.49
C LYS A 7 2.68 -1.69 5.72
N ASP A 8 3.34 -1.27 6.80
CA ASP A 8 2.68 -0.84 8.04
C ASP A 8 1.75 0.36 7.81
N VAL A 9 2.21 1.38 7.09
CA VAL A 9 1.40 2.56 6.77
C VAL A 9 0.18 2.18 5.92
N CYS A 10 0.36 1.36 4.89
CA CYS A 10 -0.74 0.87 4.06
C CYS A 10 -1.80 0.14 4.91
N GLN A 11 -1.38 -0.73 5.82
CA GLN A 11 -2.30 -1.44 6.72
C GLN A 11 -3.03 -0.50 7.69
N GLU A 12 -2.43 0.62 8.08
CA GLU A 12 -3.09 1.62 8.93
C GLU A 12 -4.10 2.47 8.15
N VAL A 13 -3.81 2.80 6.90
CA VAL A 13 -4.69 3.58 6.01
C VAL A 13 -5.99 2.82 5.70
N VAL A 14 -5.93 1.49 5.57
CA VAL A 14 -7.11 0.66 5.25
C VAL A 14 -8.02 0.44 6.46
N LYS A 15 -7.54 0.65 7.68
CA LYS A 15 -8.36 0.45 8.90
C LYS A 15 -9.44 1.52 9.01
N SER A 16 -10.67 1.09 9.30
CA SER A 16 -11.78 1.98 9.67
C SER A 16 -11.44 2.86 10.90
N THR A 17 -10.62 2.32 11.80
CA THR A 17 -10.10 3.04 12.97
C THR A 17 -8.59 2.84 13.06
N PRO A 18 -7.78 3.82 12.60
CA PRO A 18 -6.33 3.75 12.70
C PRO A 18 -5.85 3.71 14.16
N SER A 19 -4.67 3.16 14.39
CA SER A 19 -4.10 3.11 15.74
C SER A 19 -3.80 4.52 16.28
N PRO A 20 -3.75 4.71 17.62
CA PRO A 20 -3.66 6.04 18.24
C PRO A 20 -2.52 6.91 17.70
N LYS A 21 -1.37 6.30 17.38
CA LYS A 21 -0.20 7.00 16.83
C LYS A 21 -0.40 7.56 15.41
N TYR A 22 -1.28 6.95 14.59
CA TYR A 22 -1.56 7.45 13.23
C TYR A 22 -2.81 8.32 13.16
N ARG A 23 -3.71 8.23 14.14
CA ARG A 23 -4.99 8.95 14.13
C ARG A 23 -4.82 10.47 14.03
N ALA A 24 -3.77 11.04 14.63
CA ALA A 24 -3.48 12.48 14.56
C ALA A 24 -2.92 12.94 13.20
N HIS A 25 -2.49 12.00 12.35
CA HIS A 25 -1.82 12.27 11.08
C HIS A 25 -2.62 11.78 9.87
N ILE A 26 -3.75 11.12 10.10
CA ILE A 26 -4.71 10.71 9.08
C ILE A 26 -5.83 11.76 9.05
N PRO A 27 -6.29 12.21 7.87
CA PRO A 27 -7.41 13.15 7.79
C PRO A 27 -8.65 12.63 8.51
N ALA A 28 -9.45 13.51 9.11
CA ALA A 28 -10.62 13.11 9.91
C ALA A 28 -11.66 12.28 9.12
N GLY A 29 -11.72 12.45 7.80
CA GLY A 29 -12.55 11.65 6.88
C GLY A 29 -11.86 10.43 6.27
N GLY A 30 -10.64 10.11 6.72
CA GLY A 30 -9.78 9.10 6.10
C GLY A 30 -9.14 9.59 4.80
N PHE A 31 -8.52 8.64 4.10
CA PHE A 31 -8.01 8.84 2.76
C PHE A 31 -9.07 8.47 1.71
N SER A 32 -8.88 8.94 0.48
CA SER A 32 -9.73 8.63 -0.68
C SER A 32 -9.80 7.13 -0.95
N ALA A 33 -10.85 6.71 -1.66
CA ALA A 33 -10.99 5.34 -2.12
C ALA A 33 -9.82 4.90 -3.00
N ASP A 34 -9.35 5.76 -3.92
CA ASP A 34 -8.23 5.46 -4.80
C ASP A 34 -6.93 5.20 -4.03
N LEU A 35 -6.65 5.99 -2.99
CA LEU A 35 -5.48 5.74 -2.14
C LEU A 35 -5.67 4.49 -1.28
N THR A 36 -6.87 4.27 -0.75
CA THR A 36 -7.18 3.09 0.07
C THR A 36 -7.04 1.81 -0.74
N ASP A 37 -7.51 1.79 -1.99
CA ASP A 37 -7.37 0.66 -2.90
C ASP A 37 -5.90 0.38 -3.26
N PHE A 38 -5.07 1.42 -3.42
CA PHE A 38 -3.63 1.24 -3.56
C PHE A 38 -3.02 0.64 -2.29
N ALA A 39 -3.39 1.17 -1.12
CA ALA A 39 -2.87 0.72 0.17
C ALA A 39 -3.25 -0.74 0.45
N ASP A 40 -4.45 -1.17 0.06
CA ASP A 40 -4.89 -2.56 0.19
C ASP A 40 -4.13 -3.51 -0.76
N ALA A 41 -3.91 -3.10 -2.01
CA ALA A 41 -3.22 -3.92 -3.00
C ALA A 41 -1.71 -4.08 -2.71
N PHE A 42 -1.05 -3.06 -2.15
CA PHE A 42 0.40 -3.02 -2.03
C PHE A 42 1.00 -4.20 -1.24
N PRO A 43 0.53 -4.53 0.00
CA PRO A 43 1.08 -5.64 0.79
C PRO A 43 1.03 -6.98 0.06
N THR A 44 -0.08 -7.27 -0.64
CA THR A 44 -0.23 -8.50 -1.42
C THR A 44 0.74 -8.54 -2.59
N LEU A 45 0.87 -7.44 -3.34
CA LEU A 45 1.83 -7.36 -4.46
C LEU A 45 3.28 -7.50 -3.99
N GLN A 46 3.61 -6.92 -2.84
CA GLN A 46 4.93 -7.04 -2.21
C GLN A 46 5.24 -8.49 -1.83
N GLU A 47 4.27 -9.20 -1.25
CA GLU A 47 4.41 -10.60 -0.86
C GLU A 47 4.54 -11.53 -2.07
N GLN A 48 3.73 -11.33 -3.11
CA GLN A 48 3.85 -12.08 -4.37
C GLN A 48 5.22 -11.88 -5.02
N ARG A 49 5.76 -10.65 -5.01
CA ARG A 49 7.12 -10.39 -5.48
C ARG A 49 8.17 -11.10 -4.63
N HIS A 50 8.05 -11.02 -3.31
CA HIS A 50 8.99 -11.67 -2.40
C HIS A 50 9.02 -13.19 -2.58
N SER A 51 7.85 -13.83 -2.70
CA SER A 51 7.75 -15.26 -2.98
C SER A 51 8.34 -15.60 -4.36
N ALA A 52 8.08 -14.81 -5.39
CA ALA A 52 8.64 -15.06 -6.72
C ALA A 52 10.18 -14.91 -6.77
N ASP A 53 10.74 -13.97 -6.01
CA ASP A 53 12.18 -13.69 -5.98
C ASP A 53 12.96 -14.70 -5.13
N TYR A 54 12.36 -15.20 -4.04
CA TYR A 54 13.10 -15.93 -2.99
C TYR A 54 12.60 -17.35 -2.71
N ASP A 55 11.38 -17.72 -3.10
CA ASP A 55 10.84 -19.06 -2.86
C ASP A 55 10.92 -19.92 -4.14
N PRO A 56 11.75 -20.97 -4.16
CA PRO A 56 11.88 -21.84 -5.32
C PRO A 56 10.77 -22.90 -5.43
N LEU A 57 9.92 -23.07 -4.41
CA LEU A 57 8.90 -24.12 -4.37
C LEU A 57 7.61 -23.81 -5.16
N PRO A 58 7.07 -22.58 -5.15
CA PRO A 58 5.85 -22.24 -5.87
C PRO A 58 5.99 -22.40 -7.38
N ARG A 59 4.94 -22.92 -8.01
CA ARG A 59 4.80 -22.94 -9.47
C ARG A 59 3.75 -21.93 -9.89
N TYR A 60 4.19 -20.89 -10.60
CA TYR A 60 3.29 -19.84 -11.09
C TYR A 60 2.71 -20.20 -12.44
N ARG A 61 1.38 -20.05 -12.60
CA ARG A 61 0.76 -20.10 -13.93
C ARG A 61 0.87 -18.75 -14.59
N LYS A 62 0.95 -18.75 -15.93
CA LYS A 62 0.96 -17.51 -16.72
C LYS A 62 -0.30 -16.66 -16.50
N SER A 63 -1.45 -17.28 -16.24
CA SER A 63 -2.69 -16.59 -15.90
C SER A 63 -2.57 -15.78 -14.62
N ASP A 64 -1.97 -16.37 -13.59
CA ASP A 64 -1.89 -15.81 -12.24
C ASP A 64 -0.93 -14.62 -12.26
N ALA A 65 0.21 -14.77 -12.94
CA ALA A 65 1.14 -13.68 -13.18
C ALA A 65 0.50 -12.49 -13.92
N ARG A 66 -0.34 -12.74 -14.94
CA ARG A 66 -1.06 -11.67 -15.65
C ARG A 66 -2.05 -10.95 -14.74
N ALA A 67 -2.76 -11.68 -13.88
CA ALA A 67 -3.69 -11.09 -12.93
C ALA A 67 -2.96 -10.17 -11.95
N VAL A 68 -1.85 -10.62 -11.36
CA VAL A 68 -1.01 -9.81 -10.47
C VAL A 68 -0.48 -8.55 -11.16
N ILE A 69 -0.02 -8.67 -12.41
CA ILE A 69 0.44 -7.50 -13.21
C ILE A 69 -0.72 -6.53 -13.46
N ALA A 70 -1.92 -7.02 -13.77
CA ALA A 70 -3.09 -6.18 -13.98
C ALA A 70 -3.46 -5.41 -12.69
N THR A 71 -3.48 -6.10 -11.55
CA THR A 71 -3.70 -5.47 -10.23
C THR A 71 -2.66 -4.40 -9.94
N ALA A 72 -1.38 -4.67 -10.18
CA ALA A 72 -0.30 -3.70 -9.98
C ALA A 72 -0.48 -2.44 -10.85
N ARG A 73 -0.87 -2.61 -12.12
CA ARG A 73 -1.14 -1.49 -13.03
C ARG A 73 -2.29 -0.62 -12.55
N VAL A 74 -3.40 -1.24 -12.12
CA VAL A 74 -4.55 -0.52 -11.58
C VAL A 74 -4.19 0.22 -10.29
N ALA A 75 -3.47 -0.43 -9.37
CA ALA A 75 -3.02 0.21 -8.13
C ALA A 75 -2.13 1.44 -8.40
N ILE A 76 -1.18 1.34 -9.34
CA ILE A 76 -0.34 2.47 -9.76
C ILE A 76 -1.21 3.59 -10.34
N GLN A 77 -2.14 3.26 -11.23
CA GLN A 77 -3.03 4.25 -11.85
C GLN A 77 -3.85 5.01 -10.80
N LYS A 78 -4.47 4.28 -9.86
CA LYS A 78 -5.23 4.88 -8.74
C LYS A 78 -4.34 5.80 -7.91
N PHE A 79 -3.16 5.33 -7.49
CA PHE A 79 -2.22 6.15 -6.74
C PHE A 79 -1.76 7.42 -7.48
N THR A 80 -1.58 7.34 -8.81
CA THR A 80 -1.21 8.51 -9.60
C THR A 80 -2.34 9.52 -9.74
N ALA A 81 -3.60 9.07 -9.69
CA ALA A 81 -4.80 9.90 -9.76
C ALA A 81 -5.15 10.59 -8.42
N VAL A 82 -4.64 10.09 -7.29
CA VAL A 82 -4.81 10.71 -5.96
C VAL A 82 -4.36 12.17 -5.98
N ALA A 83 -5.14 13.03 -5.31
CA ALA A 83 -4.88 14.45 -5.21
C ALA A 83 -3.45 14.72 -4.68
N PRO A 84 -2.73 15.73 -5.21
CA PRO A 84 -1.31 15.96 -4.86
C PRO A 84 -1.06 16.12 -3.36
N ASP A 85 -1.93 16.82 -2.63
CA ASP A 85 -1.76 17.06 -1.20
C ASP A 85 -2.05 15.82 -0.36
N GLU A 86 -3.03 15.02 -0.76
CA GLU A 86 -3.32 13.73 -0.15
C GLU A 86 -2.16 12.74 -0.35
N ARG A 87 -1.63 12.68 -1.58
CA ARG A 87 -0.44 11.88 -1.89
C ARG A 87 0.78 12.34 -1.07
N LYS A 88 0.98 13.64 -0.90
CA LYS A 88 2.05 14.17 -0.03
C LYS A 88 1.87 13.75 1.42
N ALA A 89 0.65 13.85 1.97
CA ALA A 89 0.37 13.45 3.35
C ALA A 89 0.66 11.96 3.57
N PHE A 90 0.24 11.10 2.63
CA PHE A 90 0.58 9.68 2.65
C PHE A 90 2.09 9.41 2.57
N LEU A 91 2.79 10.06 1.65
CA LEU A 91 4.25 9.95 1.56
C LEU A 91 4.96 10.45 2.82
N PHE A 92 4.43 11.49 3.47
CA PHE A 92 4.96 11.98 4.73
C PHE A 92 4.86 10.94 5.84
N LEU A 93 3.74 10.21 5.93
CA LEU A 93 3.58 9.09 6.88
C LEU A 93 4.60 7.96 6.66
N ILE A 94 4.98 7.71 5.40
CA ILE A 94 5.97 6.69 5.04
C ILE A 94 7.40 7.13 5.42
N LEU A 95 7.74 8.38 5.12
CA LEU A 95 9.07 8.93 5.35
C LEU A 95 9.32 9.26 6.83
N PHE A 96 8.28 9.73 7.52
CA PHE A 96 8.32 10.17 8.91
C PHE A 96 7.22 9.45 9.71
N PRO A 97 7.35 8.12 9.90
CA PRO A 97 6.36 7.38 10.66
C PRO A 97 6.31 7.93 12.10
N PRO A 98 5.10 8.13 12.67
CA PRO A 98 4.95 8.62 14.03
C PRO A 98 5.71 7.71 15.00
N LYS A 99 6.56 8.32 15.82
CA LYS A 99 7.31 7.62 16.87
C LYS A 99 6.33 7.14 17.94
N ARG A 100 6.69 6.04 18.60
CA ARG A 100 5.96 5.53 19.77
C ARG A 100 5.93 6.56 20.88
#